data_AF-A0A9D0XSZ5-F1
#
_entry.id   AF-A0A9D0XSZ5-F1
#
_cell.length_a   1.000
_cell.length_b   1.000
_cell.length_c   1.000
_cell.angle_alpha   90.00
_cell.angle_beta   90.00
_cell.angle_gamma   90.00
#
_symmetry.space_group_name_H-M   'P 1'
#
loop_
_entity.id
_entity.type
_entity.pdbx_description
1 polymer ?
#
loop_
_entity_poly.entity_id
_entity_poly.type
_entity_poly.pdbx_seq_one_letter_code
_entity_poly.pdbx_strand_id
1 'polypeptide(L)' 'MKVSVEISMYPLREDYGQPIIDFIDRLEKQENVSIQRNSMSTHIYGNYRDVMDT' A
#
# COMPACT_ATOMS: atom_id res chain seq x y z
N MET A 1 -18.59 4.17 -2.31
CA MET A 1 -18.37 3.95 -0.87
C MET A 1 -16.91 4.26 -0.58
N LYS A 2 -16.59 5.05 0.44
CA LYS A 2 -15.19 5.32 0.84
C LYS A 2 -14.73 4.24 1.81
N VAL A 3 -13.48 3.82 1.68
CA VAL A 3 -12.86 2.81 2.56
C VAL A 3 -11.45 3.23 2.94
N SER A 4 -11.00 2.66 4.06
CA SER A 4 -9.64 2.72 4.55
C SER A 4 -9.12 1.29 4.71
N VAL A 5 -7.98 0.99 4.10
CA VAL A 5 -7.31 -0.31 4.20
C VAL A 5 -5.94 -0.10 4.82
N GLU A 6 -5.59 -0.94 5.79
CA GLU A 6 -4.24 -1.05 6.34
C GLU A 6 -3.63 -2.37 5.87
N ILE A 7 -2.42 -2.32 5.30
CA ILE A 7 -1.72 -3.49 4.77
C ILE A 7 -0.26 -3.53 5.24
N SER A 8 0.19 -4.74 5.60
CA SER A 8 1.58 -5.06 5.91
C SER A 8 2.03 -6.24 5.04
N MET A 9 3.18 -6.12 4.39
CA MET A 9 3.74 -7.15 3.51
C MET A 9 4.85 -7.92 4.24
N TYR A 10 4.81 -9.25 4.15
CA TYR A 10 5.79 -10.15 4.78
C TYR A 10 6.45 -11.07 3.73
N PRO A 11 7.42 -10.58 2.94
CA PRO A 11 8.11 -11.42 1.97
C PRO A 11 8.91 -12.52 2.68
N LEU A 12 8.70 -13.77 2.27
CA LEU A 12 9.39 -14.94 2.84
C LEU A 12 10.73 -15.18 2.12
N ARG A 13 11.65 -14.21 2.18
CA ARG A 13 12.99 -14.26 1.58
C ARG A 13 13.96 -13.31 2.29
N GLU A 14 15.27 -13.54 2.17
CA GLU A 14 16.30 -12.75 2.87
C GLU A 14 16.33 -11.28 2.41
N ASP A 15 16.08 -11.02 1.14
CA ASP A 15 16.04 -9.70 0.50
C ASP A 15 14.68 -9.00 0.65
N TYR A 16 13.94 -9.26 1.73
CA TYR A 16 12.56 -8.78 1.91
C TYR A 16 12.39 -7.26 1.87
N GLY A 17 13.45 -6.47 2.13
CA GLY A 17 13.37 -5.01 2.16
C GLY A 17 13.01 -4.38 0.82
N GLN A 18 13.65 -4.82 -0.27
CA GLN A 18 13.43 -4.23 -1.60
C GLN A 18 12.01 -4.48 -2.13
N PRO A 19 11.44 -5.70 -2.04
CA PRO A 19 10.04 -5.94 -2.41
C PRO A 19 9.02 -5.07 -1.66
N ILE A 20 9.27 -4.76 -0.38
CA ILE A 20 8.38 -3.87 0.39
C ILE A 20 8.48 -2.43 -0.12
N ILE A 21 9.69 -1.94 -0.40
CA ILE A 21 9.90 -0.60 -0.98
C ILE A 21 9.23 -0.51 -2.35
N ASP A 22 9.48 -1.48 -3.23
CA ASP A 22 8.89 -1.51 -4.58
C ASP A 22 7.35 -1.55 -4.54
N PHE A 23 6.78 -2.23 -3.54
CA PHE A 23 5.34 -2.25 -3.32
C PHE A 23 4.81 -0.88 -2.92
N ILE A 24 5.42 -0.23 -1.92
CA ILE A 24 5.00 1.11 -1.47
C ILE A 24 5.15 2.13 -2.60
N ASP A 25 6.25 2.10 -3.35
CA ASP A 25 6.50 2.99 -4.49
C ASP A 25 5.46 2.82 -5.60
N ARG A 26 4.90 1.61 -5.78
CA ARG A 26 3.80 1.37 -6.72
C ARG A 26 2.48 1.93 -6.22
N LEU A 27 2.21 1.82 -4.92
CA LEU A 27 1.01 2.40 -4.30
C LEU A 27 1.02 3.93 -4.41
N GLU A 28 2.16 4.57 -4.11
CA GLU A 28 2.30 6.04 -4.13
C GLU A 28 2.13 6.65 -5.54
N LYS A 29 2.20 5.84 -6.60
CA LYS A 29 1.94 6.28 -7.99
C LYS A 29 0.45 6.38 -8.35
N GLN A 30 -0.44 5.89 -7.49
CA GLN A 30 -1.88 5.93 -7.75
C GLN A 30 -2.47 7.28 -7.37
N GLU A 31 -2.87 8.08 -8.35
CA GLU A 31 -3.42 9.43 -8.10
C GLU A 31 -4.83 9.43 -7.49
N ASN A 32 -5.56 8.31 -7.62
CA ASN A 32 -6.96 8.20 -7.20
C ASN A 32 -7.14 7.80 -5.72
N VAL A 33 -6.04 7.47 -5.03
CA VAL A 33 -6.05 7.06 -3.61
C VAL A 33 -5.01 7.84 -2.83
N SER A 34 -5.27 8.04 -1.54
CA SER A 34 -4.32 8.67 -0.62
C SER A 34 -3.56 7.58 0.14
N ILE A 35 -2.23 7.66 0.11
CA ILE A 35 -1.33 6.69 0.72
C ILE A 35 -0.64 7.32 1.93
N GLN A 36 -0.58 6.59 3.05
CA GLN A 36 0.16 6.98 4.23
C GLN A 36 0.94 5.78 4.78
N ARG A 37 2.28 5.84 4.70
CA ARG A 37 3.16 4.84 5.29
C ARG A 37 3.57 5.20 6.71
N ASN A 38 3.66 4.19 7.57
CA ASN A 38 4.26 4.30 8.90
C ASN A 38 5.30 3.17 9.08
N SER A 39 5.93 3.09 10.25
CA SER A 39 6.99 2.12 10.54
C SER A 39 6.53 0.65 10.53
N MET A 40 5.23 0.39 10.59
CA MET A 40 4.61 -0.93 10.79
C MET A 40 3.72 -1.35 9.61
N SER A 41 3.11 -0.41 8.90
CA SER A 41 2.10 -0.67 7.87
C SER A 41 1.95 0.49 6.88
N THR A 42 1.25 0.21 5.78
CA THR A 42 0.81 1.20 4.80
C THR A 42 -0.71 1.32 4.84
N HIS A 43 -1.21 2.56 4.91
CA HIS A 43 -2.62 2.87 4.89
C HIS A 43 -3.01 3.44 3.53
N ILE A 44 -4.15 2.99 3.00
CA ILE A 44 -4.71 3.37 1.71
C ILE A 44 -6.14 3.88 1.94
N TYR A 45 -6.43 5.10 1.48
CA TYR A 45 -7.72 5.75 1.64
C TYR A 45 -8.28 6.16 0.27
N GLY A 46 -9.54 5.83 -0.02
CA GLY A 46 -10.14 6.21 -1.30
C GLY A 46 -11.53 5.64 -1.51
N ASN A 47 -12.04 5.69 -2.74
CA ASN A 47 -13.23 4.93 -3.06
C ASN A 47 -12.89 3.45 -3.09
N TYR A 48 -13.82 2.61 -2.66
CA TYR A 48 -13.67 1.15 -2.62
C TYR A 48 -13.11 0.56 -3.92
N ARG A 49 -13.59 1.00 -5.08
CA ARG A 49 -13.11 0.51 -6.38
C ARG A 49 -11.65 0.90 -6.61
N ASP A 50 -11.32 2.17 -6.41
CA ASP A 50 -9.95 2.68 -6.61
C ASP A 50 -8.95 2.00 -5.68
N VAL A 51 -9.34 1.76 -4.41
CA VAL A 51 -8.51 1.08 -3.41
C VAL A 51 -8.29 -0.40 -3.73
N MET A 52 -9.29 -1.09 -4.29
CA MET A 52 -9.18 -2.52 -4.63
C MET A 52 -8.58 -2.80 -6.01
N ASP A 53 -8.50 -1.78 -6.88
CA ASP A 53 -7.86 -1.83 -8.21
C ASP A 53 -6.39 -1.38 -8.18
N THR A 54 -5.92 -0.94 -7.01
CA THR A 54 -4.54 -0.53 -6.72
C THR A 54 -3.59 -1.74 -6.67
#